data_AF-A0A7J3U9B0-F1
#
_entry.id   AF-A0A7J3U9B0-F1
#
_cell.length_a   1.000
_cell.length_b   1.000
_cell.length_c   1.000
_cell.angle_alpha   90.00
_cell.angle_beta   90.00
_cell.angle_gamma   90.00
#
_symmetry.space_group_name_H-M   'P 1'
#
loop_
_entity.id
_entity.type
_entity.pdbx_description
1 polymer ?
#
loop_
_entity_poly.entity_id
_entity_poly.type
_entity_poly.pdbx_seq_one_letter_code
_entity_poly.pdbx_strand_id
1 'polypeptide(L)'
;MNKSNSWMFSFIFFVFLSSFVAAKAVFILFFQASFDPPFILQLTPLYLLPAVNNLQLFLFSLIVVVFDAYLHIKDTRRNLLYSLIPTLIMLSGVSSVIIMNEFSVEYTVHYLLFLFLLVILVVDHRRTLPAIKEKVKPMPSKAFKHSGTRVFHLPSFAFVQPSSSKRISLGFTSNKPLKPSKKEQEIEDALKERIKNRSYSKKEKKTLLSEVEMISDLCRLDDLTPSHADVLIDAGFRSLKELSEGDPYTIFKVFSDKERLPSIGVTMERVERWVDSAKTFIEQEKSQYLVDSPKYLNRE
;
A
#
# COMPACT_ATOMS: atom_id res chain seq x y z
N MET A 1 27.90 0.31 -1.83
CA MET A 1 27.51 1.67 -2.29
C MET A 1 26.97 2.44 -1.10
N ASN A 2 27.69 3.45 -0.63
CA ASN A 2 27.28 4.27 0.51
C ASN A 2 25.95 4.97 0.21
N LYS A 3 24.96 4.78 1.09
CA LYS A 3 23.54 5.17 0.94
C LYS A 3 23.30 6.68 1.09
N SER A 4 24.34 7.50 1.28
CA SER A 4 24.17 8.84 1.87
C SER A 4 23.97 9.99 0.87
N ASN A 5 24.36 9.87 -0.41
CA ASN A 5 24.46 11.07 -1.27
C ASN A 5 23.67 11.01 -2.59
N SER A 6 22.85 9.98 -2.83
CA SER A 6 22.10 9.88 -4.09
C SER A 6 21.13 11.04 -4.30
N TRP A 7 20.67 11.69 -3.22
CA TRP A 7 19.84 12.89 -3.30
C TRP A 7 20.58 14.10 -3.89
N MET A 8 21.86 14.30 -3.54
CA MET A 8 22.60 15.46 -4.03
C MET A 8 22.73 15.45 -5.55
N PHE A 9 22.63 14.28 -6.18
CA PHE A 9 22.68 14.15 -7.63
C PHE A 9 21.55 14.92 -8.33
N SER A 10 20.28 14.69 -7.99
CA SER A 10 19.14 15.40 -8.60
C SER A 10 19.25 16.91 -8.41
N PHE A 11 19.58 17.33 -7.19
CA PHE A 11 19.79 18.74 -6.86
C PHE A 11 20.91 19.38 -7.69
N ILE A 12 22.11 18.79 -7.69
CA ILE A 12 23.27 19.33 -8.42
C ILE A 12 22.99 19.37 -9.92
N PHE A 13 22.35 18.33 -10.46
CA PHE A 13 22.04 18.27 -11.88
C PHE A 13 21.11 19.41 -12.32
N PHE A 14 20.01 19.66 -11.60
CA PHE A 14 19.10 20.75 -11.98
C PHE A 14 19.67 22.13 -11.75
N VAL A 15 20.51 22.31 -10.71
CA VAL A 15 21.26 23.57 -10.53
C VAL A 15 22.21 23.80 -11.71
N PHE A 16 22.94 22.77 -12.14
CA PHE A 16 23.80 22.84 -13.32
C PHE A 16 23.01 23.14 -14.60
N LEU A 17 21.95 22.39 -14.88
CA LEU A 17 21.14 22.56 -16.08
C LEU A 17 20.49 23.94 -16.11
N SER A 18 19.94 24.41 -14.99
CA SER A 18 19.37 25.74 -14.86
C SER A 18 20.41 26.84 -15.08
N SER A 19 21.59 26.71 -14.48
CA SER A 19 22.68 27.67 -14.67
C SER A 19 23.17 27.71 -16.11
N PHE A 20 23.27 26.55 -16.76
CA PHE A 20 23.65 26.44 -18.17
C PHE A 20 22.64 27.14 -19.09
N VAL A 21 21.35 26.82 -18.95
CA VAL A 21 20.29 27.41 -19.78
C VAL A 21 20.13 28.91 -19.50
N ALA A 22 20.26 29.34 -18.24
CA ALA A 22 20.21 30.75 -17.86
C ALA A 22 21.40 31.55 -18.43
N ALA A 23 22.61 31.01 -18.35
CA ALA A 23 23.78 31.62 -18.99
C ALA A 23 23.58 31.72 -20.50
N LYS A 24 23.08 30.66 -21.14
CA LYS A 24 22.72 30.68 -22.57
C LYS A 24 21.65 31.71 -22.89
N ALA A 25 20.67 31.95 -22.01
CA ALA A 25 19.66 32.97 -22.19
C ALA A 25 20.29 34.37 -22.33
N VAL A 26 21.30 34.68 -21.50
CA VAL A 26 22.03 35.94 -21.59
C VAL A 26 22.73 36.08 -22.95
N PHE A 27 23.42 35.04 -23.41
CA PHE A 27 24.09 35.07 -24.72
C PHE A 27 23.10 35.23 -25.88
N ILE A 28 21.98 34.50 -25.87
CA ILE A 28 20.99 34.55 -26.95
C ILE A 28 20.28 35.91 -26.97
N LEU A 29 19.85 36.41 -25.81
CA LEU A 29 19.06 37.65 -25.73
C LEU A 29 19.89 38.91 -25.96
N PHE A 30 21.11 38.99 -25.41
CA PHE A 30 21.93 40.20 -25.49
C PHE A 30 22.92 40.20 -26.66
N PHE A 31 23.38 39.03 -27.09
CA PHE A 31 24.42 38.92 -28.12
C PHE A 31 23.93 38.25 -29.42
N GLN A 32 22.62 37.96 -29.52
CA GLN A 32 22.02 37.29 -30.69
C GLN A 32 22.74 35.99 -31.06
N ALA A 33 23.26 35.27 -30.06
CA ALA A 33 23.94 34.01 -30.25
C ALA A 33 22.99 32.93 -30.83
N SER A 34 23.55 31.93 -31.51
CA SER A 34 22.78 30.80 -32.02
C SER A 34 22.20 29.94 -30.89
N PHE A 35 21.13 29.22 -31.20
CA PHE A 35 20.48 28.25 -30.30
C PHE A 35 21.25 26.92 -30.22
N ASP A 36 22.58 27.00 -30.11
CA ASP A 36 23.45 25.85 -30.00
C ASP A 36 23.90 25.65 -28.54
N PRO A 37 23.86 24.40 -28.02
CA PRO A 37 23.41 23.17 -28.68
C PRO A 37 21.86 23.05 -28.78
N PRO A 38 21.33 22.34 -29.78
CA PRO A 38 19.89 22.32 -30.11
C PRO A 38 19.00 21.69 -29.03
N PHE A 39 19.57 20.87 -28.14
CA PHE A 39 18.80 20.22 -27.08
C PHE A 39 18.06 21.23 -26.19
N ILE A 40 18.56 22.46 -26.05
CA ILE A 40 17.93 23.52 -25.22
C ILE A 40 16.54 23.91 -25.71
N LEU A 41 16.23 23.67 -26.99
CA LEU A 41 14.90 23.89 -27.58
C LEU A 41 13.99 22.66 -27.46
N GLN A 42 14.58 21.50 -27.19
CA GLN A 42 13.94 20.18 -27.23
C GLN A 42 13.72 19.60 -25.83
N LEU A 43 13.97 20.37 -24.78
CA LEU A 43 13.65 20.02 -23.40
C LEU A 43 12.15 20.01 -23.12
N THR A 44 11.29 20.44 -24.02
CA THR A 44 9.83 20.29 -23.90
C THR A 44 9.29 19.74 -25.21
N PRO A 45 8.23 18.93 -25.23
CA PRO A 45 7.69 18.37 -26.48
C PRO A 45 7.00 19.43 -27.36
N LEU A 46 7.05 20.70 -26.99
CA LEU A 46 6.41 21.80 -27.73
C LEU A 46 7.05 22.03 -29.10
N TYR A 47 8.28 21.59 -29.34
CA TYR A 47 8.91 21.70 -30.67
C TYR A 47 8.21 20.85 -31.74
N LEU A 48 7.37 19.90 -31.33
CA LEU A 48 6.51 19.12 -32.24
C LEU A 48 5.35 19.95 -32.80
N LEU A 49 5.06 21.11 -32.18
CA LEU A 49 4.01 22.01 -32.62
C LEU A 49 4.59 23.00 -33.64
N PRO A 50 4.12 22.99 -34.90
CA PRO A 50 4.69 23.84 -35.96
C PRO A 50 4.45 25.35 -35.73
N ALA A 51 3.52 25.70 -34.84
CA ALA A 51 3.17 27.09 -34.53
C ALA A 51 4.13 27.76 -33.53
N VAL A 52 5.05 27.02 -32.90
CA VAL A 52 5.91 27.53 -31.82
C VAL A 52 7.29 27.88 -32.37
N ASN A 53 7.74 29.11 -32.14
CA ASN A 53 9.05 29.57 -32.63
C ASN A 53 10.20 29.20 -31.67
N ASN A 54 11.45 29.27 -32.15
CA ASN A 54 12.63 28.89 -31.36
C ASN A 54 12.78 29.69 -30.06
N LEU A 55 12.44 30.99 -30.07
CA LEU A 55 12.50 31.82 -28.88
C LEU A 55 11.48 31.37 -27.82
N GLN A 56 10.26 31.03 -28.23
CA GLN A 56 9.22 30.50 -27.35
C GLN A 56 9.64 29.13 -26.80
N LEU A 57 10.15 28.23 -27.64
CA LEU A 57 10.67 26.92 -27.21
C LEU A 57 11.79 27.06 -26.17
N PHE A 58 12.69 28.01 -26.40
CA PHE A 58 13.76 28.34 -25.46
C PHE A 58 13.20 28.85 -24.12
N LEU A 59 12.26 29.80 -24.17
CA LEU A 59 11.63 30.35 -22.95
C LEU A 59 10.87 29.29 -22.17
N PHE A 60 10.10 28.42 -22.83
CA PHE A 60 9.43 27.31 -22.17
C PHE A 60 10.42 26.35 -21.52
N SER A 61 11.51 26.02 -22.21
CA SER A 61 12.57 25.17 -21.68
C SER A 61 13.25 25.82 -20.46
N LEU A 62 13.55 27.11 -20.52
CA LEU A 62 14.10 27.86 -19.38
C LEU A 62 13.13 27.87 -18.19
N ILE A 63 11.85 28.16 -18.41
CA ILE A 63 10.83 28.18 -17.35
C ILE A 63 10.73 26.82 -16.68
N VAL A 64 10.62 25.74 -17.46
CA VAL A 64 10.49 24.37 -16.93
C VAL A 64 11.73 24.00 -16.11
N VAL A 65 12.93 24.24 -16.63
CA VAL A 65 14.19 23.92 -15.93
C VAL A 65 14.35 24.72 -14.65
N VAL A 66 14.10 26.04 -14.67
CA VAL A 66 14.21 26.91 -13.49
C VAL A 66 13.18 26.53 -12.44
N PHE A 67 11.94 26.24 -12.86
CA PHE A 67 10.89 25.78 -11.96
C PHE A 67 11.26 24.45 -11.31
N ASP A 68 11.80 23.50 -12.09
CA ASP A 68 12.22 22.21 -11.56
C ASP A 68 13.41 22.34 -10.58
N ALA A 69 14.40 23.17 -10.93
CA ALA A 69 15.53 23.47 -10.05
C ALA A 69 15.07 24.10 -8.73
N TYR A 70 14.11 25.03 -8.77
CA TYR A 70 13.53 25.63 -7.57
C TYR A 70 12.86 24.60 -6.65
N LEU A 71 12.14 23.63 -7.21
CA LEU A 71 11.51 22.56 -6.43
C LEU A 71 12.55 21.67 -5.75
N HIS A 72 13.64 21.37 -6.46
CA HIS A 72 14.75 20.57 -5.95
C HIS A 72 15.61 21.30 -4.91
N ILE A 73 15.75 22.63 -4.99
CA ILE A 73 16.46 23.44 -3.98
C ILE A 73 15.76 23.38 -2.63
N LYS A 74 14.43 23.42 -2.60
CA LYS A 74 13.67 23.42 -1.35
C LYS A 74 13.52 22.04 -0.70
N ASP A 75 13.95 20.97 -1.39
CA ASP A 75 13.98 19.55 -0.97
C ASP A 75 12.95 19.11 0.09
N THR A 76 11.68 19.47 -0.12
CA THR A 76 10.60 18.92 0.69
C THR A 76 9.91 17.80 -0.09
N ARG A 77 9.37 16.81 0.62
CA ARG A 77 8.65 15.69 -0.02
C ARG A 77 7.52 16.15 -0.94
N ARG A 78 6.84 17.26 -0.62
CA ARG A 78 5.79 17.84 -1.47
C ARG A 78 6.39 18.46 -2.74
N ASN A 79 7.49 19.21 -2.61
CA ASN A 79 8.16 19.81 -3.76
C ASN A 79 8.74 18.74 -4.68
N LEU A 80 9.29 17.65 -4.13
CA LEU A 80 9.78 16.51 -4.91
C LEU A 80 8.64 15.76 -5.63
N LEU A 81 7.44 15.77 -5.07
CA LEU A 81 6.27 15.23 -5.76
C LEU A 81 5.83 16.15 -6.90
N TYR A 82 5.89 17.47 -6.69
CA TYR A 82 5.60 18.44 -7.74
C TYR A 82 6.69 18.48 -8.82
N SER A 83 7.95 18.15 -8.50
CA SER A 83 9.05 18.14 -9.46
C SER A 83 8.97 16.99 -10.47
N LEU A 84 8.24 15.92 -10.14
CA LEU A 84 7.93 14.86 -11.10
C LEU A 84 7.27 15.40 -12.37
N ILE A 85 6.43 16.43 -12.27
CA ILE A 85 5.72 17.01 -13.43
C ILE A 85 6.71 17.64 -14.43
N PRO A 86 7.52 18.66 -14.06
CA PRO A 86 8.50 19.24 -14.97
C PRO A 86 9.56 18.23 -15.42
N THR A 87 10.00 17.32 -14.55
CA THR A 87 10.94 16.25 -14.95
C THR A 87 10.34 15.33 -16.03
N LEU A 88 9.05 14.97 -15.93
CA LEU A 88 8.36 14.18 -16.95
C LEU A 88 8.15 14.95 -18.26
N ILE A 89 7.89 16.26 -18.18
CA ILE A 89 7.82 17.12 -19.37
C ILE A 89 9.17 17.12 -20.10
N MET A 90 10.27 17.25 -19.36
CA MET A 90 11.61 17.19 -19.93
C MET A 90 11.96 15.84 -20.50
N LEU A 91 11.64 14.77 -19.77
CA LEU A 91 11.86 13.41 -20.23
C LEU A 91 11.07 13.16 -21.52
N SER A 92 9.81 13.60 -21.61
CA SER A 92 8.98 13.49 -22.80
C SER A 92 9.59 14.23 -24.00
N GLY A 93 10.02 15.48 -23.82
CA GLY A 93 10.66 16.26 -24.88
C GLY A 93 11.90 15.57 -25.45
N VAL A 94 12.83 15.16 -24.59
CA VAL A 94 14.05 14.47 -25.02
C VAL A 94 13.73 13.10 -25.62
N SER A 95 12.76 12.36 -25.06
CA SER A 95 12.34 11.06 -25.60
C SER A 95 11.78 11.17 -27.01
N SER A 96 10.97 12.20 -27.28
CA SER A 96 10.41 12.41 -28.60
C SER A 96 11.50 12.63 -29.65
N VAL A 97 12.59 13.34 -29.32
CA VAL A 97 13.73 13.50 -30.24
C VAL A 97 14.40 12.16 -30.50
N ILE A 98 14.62 11.36 -29.45
CA ILE A 98 15.26 10.05 -29.56
C ILE A 98 14.44 9.07 -30.41
N ILE A 99 13.12 9.08 -30.26
CA ILE A 99 12.22 8.15 -30.96
C ILE A 99 12.03 8.53 -32.43
N MET A 100 11.96 9.83 -32.72
CA MET A 100 11.68 10.31 -34.08
C MET A 100 12.90 10.32 -35.00
N ASN A 101 14.10 10.14 -34.45
CA ASN A 101 15.33 10.13 -35.21
C ASN A 101 15.98 8.75 -35.20
N GLU A 102 16.73 8.44 -36.26
CA GLU A 102 17.56 7.25 -36.28
C GLU A 102 18.68 7.33 -35.23
N PHE A 103 19.12 6.17 -34.75
CA PHE A 103 20.18 6.10 -33.77
C PHE A 103 21.49 6.67 -34.35
N SER A 104 21.97 7.78 -33.78
CA SER A 104 23.15 8.50 -34.28
C SER A 104 23.95 9.12 -33.13
N VAL A 105 25.27 9.20 -33.32
CA VAL A 105 26.19 9.83 -32.37
C VAL A 105 25.91 11.33 -32.21
N GLU A 106 25.25 11.96 -33.18
CA GLU A 106 24.82 13.36 -33.10
C GLU A 106 23.90 13.63 -31.90
N TYR A 107 23.10 12.64 -31.50
CA TYR A 107 22.17 12.72 -30.37
C TYR A 107 22.77 12.24 -29.04
N THR A 108 24.10 12.15 -28.93
CA THR A 108 24.78 11.70 -27.69
C THR A 108 24.36 12.53 -26.47
N VAL A 109 24.22 13.84 -26.63
CA VAL A 109 23.79 14.73 -25.53
C VAL A 109 22.35 14.40 -25.10
N HIS A 110 21.45 14.12 -26.05
CA HIS A 110 20.08 13.70 -25.76
C HIS A 110 20.04 12.38 -25.01
N TYR A 111 20.84 11.39 -25.42
CA TYR A 111 20.92 10.11 -24.73
C TYR A 111 21.43 10.27 -23.29
N LEU A 112 22.46 11.10 -23.07
CA LEU A 112 22.97 11.40 -21.73
C LEU A 112 21.93 12.14 -20.87
N LEU A 113 21.27 13.15 -21.43
CA LEU A 113 20.21 13.89 -20.74
C LEU A 113 19.05 12.96 -20.38
N PHE A 114 18.61 12.12 -21.31
CA PHE A 114 17.56 11.13 -21.08
C PHE A 114 17.94 10.18 -19.94
N LEU A 115 19.17 9.65 -19.96
CA LEU A 115 19.67 8.77 -18.91
C LEU A 115 19.69 9.47 -17.53
N PHE A 116 20.21 10.70 -17.47
CA PHE A 116 20.24 11.45 -16.21
C PHE A 116 18.84 11.77 -15.69
N LEU A 117 17.92 12.20 -16.55
CA LEU A 117 16.52 12.45 -16.18
C LEU A 117 15.84 11.16 -15.68
N LEU A 118 16.12 10.00 -16.30
CA LEU A 118 15.59 8.72 -15.85
C LEU A 118 16.13 8.31 -14.46
N VAL A 119 17.44 8.49 -14.23
CA VAL A 119 18.06 8.23 -12.93
C VAL A 119 17.45 9.13 -11.85
N ILE A 120 17.29 10.43 -12.15
CA ILE A 120 16.65 11.41 -11.27
C ILE A 120 15.22 10.98 -10.95
N LEU A 121 14.43 10.63 -11.97
CA LEU A 121 13.05 10.17 -11.78
C LEU A 121 12.99 8.98 -10.83
N VAL A 122 13.89 8.00 -10.97
CA VAL A 122 13.96 6.84 -10.07
C VAL A 122 14.37 7.24 -8.65
N VAL A 123 15.37 8.11 -8.50
CA VAL A 123 15.84 8.60 -7.21
C VAL A 123 14.73 9.36 -6.49
N ASP A 124 14.03 10.26 -7.18
CA ASP A 124 13.00 11.10 -6.61
C ASP A 124 11.72 10.32 -6.33
N HIS A 125 11.36 9.39 -7.22
CA HIS A 125 10.25 8.46 -6.98
C HIS A 125 10.50 7.64 -5.69
N ARG A 126 11.71 7.10 -5.50
CA ARG A 126 12.06 6.36 -4.27
C ARG A 126 11.95 7.22 -3.01
N ARG A 127 12.21 8.52 -3.09
CA ARG A 127 12.14 9.47 -1.94
C ARG A 127 10.73 9.99 -1.67
N THR A 128 9.86 10.00 -2.68
CA THR A 128 8.45 10.40 -2.55
C THR A 128 7.58 9.29 -1.97
N LEU A 129 7.99 8.02 -2.10
CA LEU A 129 7.31 6.90 -1.46
C LEU A 129 7.21 7.11 0.05
N PRO A 130 6.02 6.92 0.65
CA PRO A 130 5.90 6.96 2.10
C PRO A 130 6.80 5.89 2.66
N ALA A 131 7.77 6.28 3.50
CA ALA A 131 8.32 5.34 4.45
C ALA A 131 7.13 4.69 5.13
N ILE A 132 7.06 3.36 5.11
CA ILE A 132 6.15 2.59 5.95
C ILE A 132 6.59 2.93 7.37
N LYS A 133 6.08 4.04 7.89
CA LYS A 133 6.10 4.32 9.31
C LYS A 133 5.12 3.32 9.84
N GLU A 134 5.63 2.17 10.29
CA GLU A 134 4.97 1.44 11.35
C GLU A 134 4.58 2.50 12.38
N LYS A 135 3.30 2.83 12.43
CA LYS A 135 2.76 3.60 13.54
C LYS A 135 2.74 2.65 14.72
N VAL A 136 3.92 2.34 15.26
CA VAL A 136 4.01 1.87 16.63
C VAL A 136 3.54 3.05 17.46
N LYS A 137 2.24 3.05 17.78
CA LYS A 137 1.70 3.89 18.84
C LYS A 137 2.61 3.63 20.05
N PRO A 138 3.29 4.64 20.62
CA PRO A 138 3.91 4.43 21.91
C PRO A 138 2.78 4.01 22.85
N MET A 139 2.89 2.79 23.36
CA MET A 139 1.96 2.26 24.33
C MET A 139 1.86 3.28 25.46
N PRO A 140 0.66 3.71 25.88
CA PRO A 140 0.55 4.61 27.01
C PRO A 140 1.19 3.88 28.19
N SER A 141 2.33 4.39 28.65
CA SER A 141 2.93 3.99 29.90
C SER A 141 1.96 4.39 30.99
N LYS A 142 1.03 3.48 31.30
CA LYS A 142 0.32 3.52 32.58
C LYS A 142 1.42 3.48 33.62
N ALA A 143 1.64 4.63 34.25
CA ALA A 143 2.55 4.82 35.35
C ALA A 143 2.41 3.66 36.33
N PHE A 144 3.41 2.79 36.34
CA PHE A 144 3.62 1.89 37.45
C PHE A 144 4.05 2.81 38.61
N LYS A 145 3.06 3.25 39.39
CA LYS A 145 3.33 3.91 40.66
C LYS A 145 4.14 2.92 41.49
N HIS A 146 5.43 3.23 41.70
CA HIS A 146 6.18 2.69 42.82
C HIS A 146 5.45 3.09 44.11
N SER A 147 4.53 2.24 44.57
CA SER A 147 4.06 2.27 45.94
C SER A 147 4.90 1.27 46.74
N GLY A 148 5.79 1.82 47.57
CA GLY A 148 6.20 1.29 48.87
C GLY A 148 6.67 -0.17 48.91
N THR A 149 7.97 -0.33 49.09
CA THR A 149 8.59 -1.48 49.75
C THR A 149 7.73 -1.95 50.94
N ARG A 150 7.01 -3.07 50.78
CA ARG A 150 6.58 -3.89 51.91
C ARG A 150 7.31 -5.22 51.78
N VAL A 151 8.18 -5.44 52.75
CA VAL A 151 8.86 -6.71 53.02
C VAL A 151 7.77 -7.79 53.18
N PHE A 152 7.69 -8.70 52.22
CA PHE A 152 6.86 -9.89 52.33
C PHE A 152 7.56 -10.88 53.27
N HIS A 153 7.06 -11.01 54.50
CA HIS A 153 7.30 -12.20 55.30
C HIS A 153 6.49 -13.35 54.69
N LEU A 154 7.18 -14.39 54.24
CA LEU A 154 6.59 -15.67 53.87
C LEU A 154 6.07 -16.38 55.13
N PRO A 155 4.78 -16.74 55.23
CA PRO A 155 4.34 -17.75 56.18
C PRO A 155 4.64 -19.15 55.64
N SER A 156 5.13 -20.00 56.54
CA SER A 156 5.47 -21.40 56.33
C SER A 156 4.34 -22.20 55.68
N PHE A 157 4.69 -23.04 54.70
CA PHE A 157 3.77 -23.97 54.06
C PHE A 157 3.25 -25.00 55.08
N ALA A 158 1.95 -25.02 55.32
CA ALA A 158 1.26 -26.15 55.93
C ALA A 158 0.67 -27.01 54.79
N PHE A 159 1.19 -28.22 54.67
CA PHE A 159 0.73 -29.26 53.78
C PHE A 159 -0.64 -29.76 54.26
N VAL A 160 -1.69 -29.62 53.45
CA VAL A 160 -3.01 -30.23 53.67
C VAL A 160 -3.36 -31.11 52.47
N GLN A 161 -3.56 -32.40 52.76
CA GLN A 161 -3.95 -33.45 51.81
C GLN A 161 -5.35 -33.21 51.19
N PRO A 162 -5.64 -33.80 50.01
CA PRO A 162 -6.87 -33.53 49.27
C PRO A 162 -8.06 -34.26 49.88
N SER A 163 -9.18 -33.53 50.03
CA SER A 163 -10.50 -34.09 50.34
C SER A 163 -11.35 -34.15 49.07
N SER A 164 -12.07 -35.25 48.96
CA SER A 164 -12.78 -35.79 47.80
C SER A 164 -14.05 -35.05 47.39
N SER A 165 -14.32 -35.12 46.08
CA SER A 165 -15.64 -35.20 45.42
C SER A 165 -16.58 -33.98 45.44
N LYS A 166 -16.79 -33.41 44.24
CA LYS A 166 -18.13 -33.43 43.61
C LYS A 166 -18.05 -33.23 42.10
N ARG A 167 -18.44 -34.30 41.39
CA ARG A 167 -18.89 -34.29 39.99
C ARG A 167 -20.04 -33.29 39.83
N ILE A 168 -19.96 -32.43 38.81
CA ILE A 168 -21.15 -31.97 38.10
C ILE A 168 -20.89 -32.21 36.61
N SER A 169 -21.54 -33.26 36.11
CA SER A 169 -21.84 -33.45 34.69
C SER A 169 -23.17 -32.76 34.40
N LEU A 170 -23.21 -31.92 33.37
CA LEU A 170 -24.40 -31.44 32.66
C LEU A 170 -23.83 -30.65 31.47
N GLY A 171 -24.08 -30.93 30.20
CA GLY A 171 -24.99 -31.84 29.52
C GLY A 171 -24.99 -31.34 28.08
N PHE A 172 -24.66 -32.21 27.13
CA PHE A 172 -24.77 -31.93 25.70
C PHE A 172 -26.26 -31.83 25.34
N THR A 173 -26.73 -30.66 24.89
CA THR A 173 -27.92 -30.51 24.02
C THR A 173 -27.68 -29.30 23.10
N SER A 174 -27.53 -29.55 21.79
CA SER A 174 -28.57 -29.45 20.75
C SER A 174 -28.79 -28.03 20.20
N ASN A 175 -28.23 -27.84 19.00
CA ASN A 175 -28.69 -27.07 17.84
C ASN A 175 -29.82 -26.04 18.04
N LYS A 176 -29.49 -24.75 17.88
CA LYS A 176 -30.36 -23.71 17.32
C LYS A 176 -29.49 -22.58 16.74
N PRO A 177 -29.81 -22.05 15.55
CA PRO A 177 -29.03 -20.97 14.94
C PRO A 177 -29.22 -19.69 15.76
N LEU A 178 -28.12 -19.12 16.26
CA LEU A 178 -28.14 -17.80 16.88
C LEU A 178 -28.37 -16.75 15.79
N LYS A 179 -29.52 -16.09 15.86
CA LYS A 179 -29.74 -14.80 15.18
C LYS A 179 -28.59 -13.83 15.54
N PRO A 180 -28.12 -12.99 14.59
CA PRO A 180 -27.06 -12.04 14.86
C PRO A 180 -27.43 -11.18 16.06
N SER A 181 -26.45 -11.00 16.94
CA SER A 181 -26.60 -10.24 18.16
C SER A 181 -27.03 -8.82 17.80
N LYS A 182 -27.98 -8.25 18.55
CA LYS A 182 -28.48 -6.87 18.37
C LYS A 182 -27.36 -5.82 18.28
N LYS A 183 -26.16 -6.14 18.79
CA LYS A 183 -24.94 -5.33 18.71
C LYS A 183 -24.19 -5.42 17.37
N GLU A 184 -24.23 -6.54 16.66
CA GLU A 184 -23.56 -6.71 15.35
C GLU A 184 -24.31 -5.96 14.25
N GLN A 185 -25.64 -5.95 14.33
CA GLN A 185 -26.48 -5.21 13.40
C GLN A 185 -26.34 -3.68 13.57
N GLU A 186 -26.21 -3.20 14.82
CA GLU A 186 -25.90 -1.79 15.10
C GLU A 186 -24.51 -1.36 14.60
N ILE A 187 -23.52 -2.26 14.62
CA ILE A 187 -22.17 -1.99 14.12
C ILE A 187 -22.17 -1.92 12.58
N GLU A 188 -22.84 -2.85 11.91
CA GLU A 188 -23.02 -2.81 10.45
C GLU A 188 -23.73 -1.55 9.99
N ASP A 189 -24.83 -1.18 10.67
CA ASP A 189 -25.63 -0.02 10.29
C ASP A 189 -24.86 1.29 10.55
N ALA A 190 -24.10 1.38 11.64
CA ALA A 190 -23.22 2.51 11.91
C ALA A 190 -22.05 2.64 10.91
N LEU A 191 -21.56 1.52 10.36
CA LEU A 191 -20.52 1.50 9.33
C LEU A 191 -21.07 1.86 7.94
N LYS A 192 -22.26 1.36 7.59
CA LYS A 192 -22.99 1.74 6.36
C LYS A 192 -23.34 3.23 6.34
N GLU A 193 -23.74 3.81 7.48
CA GLU A 193 -23.95 5.25 7.65
C GLU A 193 -22.67 6.07 7.47
N ARG A 194 -21.55 5.62 8.04
CA ARG A 194 -20.24 6.30 7.88
C ARG A 194 -19.76 6.34 6.43
N ILE A 195 -20.10 5.33 5.63
CA ILE A 195 -19.80 5.26 4.19
C ILE A 195 -20.74 6.15 3.37
N LYS A 196 -21.97 6.39 3.83
CA LYS A 196 -22.94 7.27 3.18
C LYS A 196 -22.62 8.76 3.36
N ASN A 197 -22.03 9.14 4.50
CA ASN A 197 -21.86 10.54 4.91
C ASN A 197 -20.49 11.18 4.59
N ARG A 198 -19.59 10.51 3.86
CA ARG A 198 -18.30 11.08 3.41
C ARG A 198 -18.13 11.02 1.90
N SER A 199 -17.70 12.15 1.33
CA SER A 199 -17.43 12.33 -0.10
C SER A 199 -16.13 11.60 -0.50
N TYR A 200 -16.21 10.27 -0.62
CA TYR A 200 -15.15 9.46 -1.22
C TYR A 200 -15.33 9.37 -2.73
N SER A 201 -14.23 9.29 -3.47
CA SER A 201 -14.27 9.07 -4.91
C SER A 201 -14.96 7.72 -5.22
N LYS A 202 -15.69 7.64 -6.35
CA LYS A 202 -16.39 6.42 -6.80
C LYS A 202 -15.50 5.16 -6.77
N LYS A 203 -14.19 5.32 -6.96
CA LYS A 203 -13.20 4.23 -6.95
C LYS A 203 -12.91 3.72 -5.53
N GLU A 204 -12.77 4.61 -4.55
CA GLU A 204 -12.50 4.26 -3.14
C GLU A 204 -13.71 3.58 -2.49
N LYS A 205 -14.92 4.04 -2.82
CA LYS A 205 -16.16 3.41 -2.33
C LYS A 205 -16.30 1.96 -2.80
N LYS A 206 -15.84 1.65 -4.03
CA LYS A 206 -15.89 0.29 -4.58
C LYS A 206 -14.91 -0.65 -3.88
N THR A 207 -13.70 -0.18 -3.58
CA THR A 207 -12.67 -0.97 -2.89
C THR A 207 -13.06 -1.28 -1.43
N LEU A 208 -13.62 -0.30 -0.71
CA LEU A 208 -14.08 -0.50 0.66
C LEU A 208 -15.29 -1.43 0.73
N LEU A 209 -16.22 -1.36 -0.24
CA LEU A 209 -17.34 -2.31 -0.29
C LEU A 209 -16.86 -3.76 -0.50
N SER A 210 -15.88 -3.97 -1.40
CA SER A 210 -15.34 -5.32 -1.62
C SER A 210 -14.60 -5.86 -0.41
N GLU A 211 -13.89 -5.00 0.34
CA GLU A 211 -13.15 -5.42 1.55
C GLU A 211 -14.09 -5.82 2.68
N VAL A 212 -15.18 -5.08 2.85
CA VAL A 212 -16.24 -5.40 3.81
C VAL A 212 -16.96 -6.71 3.46
N GLU A 213 -17.20 -6.97 2.16
CA GLU A 213 -17.79 -8.21 1.68
C GLU A 213 -16.87 -9.42 1.94
N MET A 214 -15.56 -9.29 1.68
CA MET A 214 -14.56 -10.32 1.98
C MET A 214 -14.44 -10.63 3.48
N ILE A 215 -14.43 -9.61 4.34
CA ILE A 215 -14.41 -9.80 5.81
C ILE A 215 -15.69 -10.48 6.28
N SER A 216 -16.84 -10.04 5.77
CA SER A 216 -18.15 -10.62 6.09
C SER A 216 -18.21 -12.10 5.72
N ASP A 217 -17.67 -12.48 4.56
CA ASP A 217 -17.66 -13.86 4.10
C ASP A 217 -16.76 -14.77 4.94
N LEU A 218 -15.58 -14.29 5.34
CA LEU A 218 -14.66 -15.06 6.18
C LEU A 218 -15.18 -15.18 7.63
N CYS A 219 -15.84 -14.14 8.15
CA CYS A 219 -16.42 -14.12 9.50
C CYS A 219 -17.67 -15.01 9.65
N ARG A 220 -18.09 -15.73 8.60
CA ARG A 220 -19.14 -16.77 8.69
C ARG A 220 -18.64 -18.02 9.42
N LEU A 221 -17.33 -18.17 9.59
CA LEU A 221 -16.73 -19.26 10.34
C LEU A 221 -16.74 -18.96 11.84
N ASP A 222 -17.18 -19.95 12.63
CA ASP A 222 -17.16 -19.87 14.08
C ASP A 222 -15.72 -19.60 14.60
N ASP A 223 -15.61 -18.76 15.62
CA ASP A 223 -14.35 -18.32 16.22
C ASP A 223 -13.43 -17.48 15.29
N LEU A 224 -13.86 -17.05 14.10
CA LEU A 224 -13.07 -16.16 13.24
C LEU A 224 -13.49 -14.69 13.43
N THR A 225 -12.64 -13.90 14.11
CA THR A 225 -12.91 -12.47 14.34
C THR A 225 -12.51 -11.61 13.14
N PRO A 226 -13.07 -10.39 12.99
CA PRO A 226 -12.68 -9.48 11.90
C PRO A 226 -11.18 -9.20 11.84
N SER A 227 -10.51 -9.18 13.00
CA SER A 227 -9.05 -9.03 13.09
C SER A 227 -8.27 -10.22 12.53
N HIS A 228 -8.84 -11.43 12.52
CA HIS A 228 -8.24 -12.59 11.85
C HIS A 228 -8.51 -12.54 10.34
N ALA A 229 -9.71 -12.11 9.94
CA ALA A 229 -10.10 -11.97 8.53
C ALA A 229 -9.20 -10.95 7.80
N ASP A 230 -8.89 -9.81 8.44
CA ASP A 230 -7.99 -8.80 7.87
C ASP A 230 -6.61 -9.39 7.55
N VAL A 231 -6.05 -10.18 8.48
CA VAL A 231 -4.74 -10.82 8.31
C VAL A 231 -4.76 -11.86 7.19
N LEU A 232 -5.87 -12.60 7.04
CA LEU A 232 -6.06 -13.57 5.97
C LEU A 232 -6.17 -12.89 4.60
N ILE A 233 -6.92 -11.79 4.51
CA ILE A 233 -7.08 -10.99 3.28
C ILE A 233 -5.74 -10.41 2.84
N ASP A 234 -4.95 -9.88 3.78
CA ASP A 234 -3.59 -9.36 3.54
C ASP A 234 -2.61 -10.47 3.11
N ALA A 235 -2.87 -11.72 3.51
CA ALA A 235 -2.11 -12.89 3.09
C ALA A 235 -2.62 -13.51 1.78
N GLY A 236 -3.70 -12.98 1.20
CA GLY A 236 -4.26 -13.42 -0.08
C GLY A 236 -5.40 -14.42 0.02
N PHE A 237 -5.87 -14.76 1.22
CA PHE A 237 -7.05 -15.60 1.45
C PHE A 237 -8.29 -14.70 1.57
N ARG A 238 -8.95 -14.45 0.44
CA ARG A 238 -10.02 -13.45 0.31
C ARG A 238 -11.43 -14.06 0.32
N SER A 239 -11.52 -15.38 0.27
CA SER A 239 -12.79 -16.12 0.25
C SER A 239 -12.71 -17.42 1.03
N LEU A 240 -13.87 -17.96 1.42
CA LEU A 240 -13.97 -19.28 2.06
C LEU A 240 -13.40 -20.39 1.18
N LYS A 241 -13.50 -20.25 -0.15
CA LYS A 241 -12.93 -21.19 -1.12
C LYS A 241 -11.42 -21.24 -1.03
N GLU A 242 -10.77 -20.09 -1.09
CA GLU A 242 -9.31 -19.98 -0.98
C GLU A 242 -8.80 -20.43 0.40
N LEU A 243 -9.59 -20.19 1.46
CA LEU A 243 -9.28 -20.68 2.80
C LEU A 243 -9.41 -22.21 2.91
N SER A 244 -10.38 -22.83 2.23
CA SER A 244 -10.58 -24.29 2.23
C SER A 244 -9.51 -25.07 1.45
N GLU A 245 -8.95 -24.45 0.42
CA GLU A 245 -7.88 -25.00 -0.42
C GLU A 245 -6.49 -24.71 0.18
N GLY A 246 -6.41 -23.79 1.15
CA GLY A 246 -5.19 -23.39 1.83
C GLY A 246 -4.66 -24.46 2.78
N ASP A 247 -3.33 -24.61 2.79
CA ASP A 247 -2.64 -25.48 3.73
C ASP A 247 -2.65 -24.85 5.14
N PRO A 248 -3.14 -25.57 6.18
CA PRO A 248 -3.23 -25.07 7.55
C PRO A 248 -1.89 -24.57 8.10
N TYR A 249 -0.77 -25.20 7.72
CA TYR A 249 0.56 -24.81 8.19
C TYR A 249 1.00 -23.47 7.57
N THR A 250 0.71 -23.28 6.28
CA THR A 250 0.95 -22.02 5.58
C THR A 250 0.12 -20.88 6.16
N ILE A 251 -1.15 -21.13 6.47
CA ILE A 251 -2.03 -20.15 7.11
C ILE A 251 -1.55 -19.83 8.54
N PHE A 252 -1.19 -20.85 9.33
CA PHE A 252 -0.66 -20.66 10.68
C PHE A 252 0.65 -19.87 10.70
N LYS A 253 1.50 -20.04 9.69
CA LYS A 253 2.76 -19.29 9.55
C LYS A 253 2.52 -17.79 9.36
N VAL A 254 1.45 -17.39 8.66
CA VAL A 254 1.04 -15.98 8.52
C VAL A 254 0.81 -15.32 9.88
N PHE A 255 0.24 -16.07 10.83
CA PHE A 255 0.00 -15.60 12.21
C PHE A 255 1.23 -15.75 13.11
N SER A 256 2.18 -16.63 12.76
CA SER A 256 3.40 -16.90 13.53
C SER A 256 4.57 -15.98 13.17
N ASP A 257 4.53 -15.33 11.99
CA ASP A 257 5.54 -14.34 11.61
C ASP A 257 5.51 -13.16 12.58
N LYS A 258 6.56 -13.10 13.42
CA LYS A 258 6.71 -12.18 14.57
C LYS A 258 6.64 -10.70 14.20
N GLU A 259 6.75 -10.36 12.92
CA GLU A 259 6.62 -8.99 12.40
C GLU A 259 5.15 -8.54 12.28
N ARG A 260 4.17 -9.45 12.19
CA ARG A 260 2.78 -9.04 11.90
C ARG A 260 1.88 -8.84 13.11
N LEU A 261 1.97 -9.62 14.20
CA LEU A 261 1.21 -9.36 15.46
C LEU A 261 1.64 -10.32 16.62
N PRO A 262 2.13 -9.84 17.79
CA PRO A 262 2.56 -10.70 18.89
C PRO A 262 1.44 -11.15 19.87
N SER A 263 0.17 -10.82 19.61
CA SER A 263 -0.89 -10.93 20.63
C SER A 263 -2.17 -11.64 20.19
N ILE A 264 -2.23 -12.16 18.96
CA ILE A 264 -3.36 -12.95 18.51
C ILE A 264 -3.00 -14.41 18.76
N GLY A 265 -3.41 -14.95 19.91
CA GLY A 265 -3.19 -16.34 20.29
C GLY A 265 -3.97 -17.30 19.41
N VAL A 266 -3.55 -17.43 18.15
CA VAL A 266 -4.03 -18.45 17.22
C VAL A 266 -3.19 -19.69 17.44
N THR A 267 -3.83 -20.82 17.71
CA THR A 267 -3.18 -22.13 17.77
C THR A 267 -3.35 -22.85 16.44
N MET A 268 -2.46 -23.79 16.13
CA MET A 268 -2.56 -24.62 14.92
C MET A 268 -3.92 -25.33 14.85
N GLU A 269 -4.39 -25.88 15.98
CA GLU A 269 -5.70 -26.53 16.13
C GLU A 269 -6.88 -25.62 15.78
N ARG A 270 -6.72 -24.29 15.91
CA ARG A 270 -7.75 -23.32 15.55
C ARG A 270 -7.76 -23.05 14.05
N VAL A 271 -6.59 -23.01 13.42
CA VAL A 271 -6.46 -22.85 11.97
C VAL A 271 -6.97 -24.07 11.23
N GLU A 272 -6.66 -25.27 11.72
CA GLU A 272 -7.19 -26.52 11.17
C GLU A 272 -8.73 -26.55 11.23
N ARG A 273 -9.30 -26.14 12.37
CA ARG A 273 -10.76 -25.98 12.50
C ARG A 273 -11.33 -25.00 11.48
N TRP A 274 -10.67 -23.88 11.19
CA TRP A 274 -11.15 -22.93 10.18
C TRP A 274 -11.13 -23.52 8.76
N VAL A 275 -10.07 -24.24 8.40
CA VAL A 275 -9.96 -24.91 7.09
C VAL A 275 -11.02 -26.01 6.95
N ASP A 276 -11.21 -26.82 8.00
CA ASP A 276 -12.21 -27.88 7.99
C ASP A 276 -13.63 -27.34 7.99
N SER A 277 -13.92 -26.29 8.78
CA SER A 277 -15.21 -25.60 8.73
C SER A 277 -15.46 -25.00 7.35
N ALA A 278 -14.47 -24.35 6.72
CA ALA A 278 -14.61 -23.81 5.36
C ALA A 278 -14.94 -24.92 4.33
N LYS A 279 -14.29 -26.08 4.43
CA LYS A 279 -14.61 -27.25 3.58
C LYS A 279 -16.05 -27.74 3.80
N THR A 280 -16.48 -27.86 5.06
CA THR A 280 -17.86 -28.30 5.37
C THR A 280 -18.91 -27.31 4.89
N PHE A 281 -18.65 -26.00 4.95
CA PHE A 281 -19.55 -24.98 4.42
C PHE A 281 -19.67 -25.06 2.89
N ILE A 282 -18.56 -25.27 2.19
CA ILE A 282 -18.56 -25.43 0.72
C ILE A 282 -19.26 -26.73 0.31
N GLU A 283 -19.07 -27.82 1.05
CA GLU A 283 -19.78 -29.08 0.81
C GLU A 283 -21.27 -28.95 1.07
N GLN A 284 -21.69 -28.24 2.12
CA GLN A 284 -23.11 -27.96 2.40
C GLN A 284 -23.73 -27.06 1.32
N GLU A 285 -23.03 -26.00 0.89
CA GLU A 285 -23.47 -25.12 -0.18
C GLU A 285 -23.63 -25.90 -1.50
N LYS A 286 -22.66 -26.75 -1.85
CA LYS A 286 -22.71 -27.63 -3.03
C LYS A 286 -23.83 -28.67 -2.95
N SER A 287 -24.13 -29.18 -1.76
CA SER A 287 -25.23 -30.12 -1.51
C SER A 287 -26.60 -29.46 -1.64
N GLN A 288 -26.72 -28.19 -1.24
CA GLN A 288 -27.93 -27.40 -1.37
C GLN A 288 -28.26 -27.09 -2.85
N TYR A 289 -27.23 -26.86 -3.69
CA TYR A 289 -27.40 -26.77 -5.14
C TYR A 289 -27.85 -28.08 -5.82
N LEU A 290 -27.58 -29.25 -5.23
CA LEU A 290 -28.06 -30.54 -5.75
C LEU A 290 -29.51 -30.86 -5.36
N VAL A 291 -30.04 -30.22 -4.31
CA VAL A 291 -31.44 -30.40 -3.88
C VAL A 291 -32.38 -29.48 -4.67
N ASP A 292 -31.90 -28.31 -5.12
CA ASP A 292 -32.72 -27.33 -5.87
C ASP A 292 -32.72 -27.52 -7.41
N SER A 293 -32.23 -28.66 -7.93
CA SER A 293 -32.24 -28.95 -9.38
C SER A 293 -33.25 -30.07 -9.73
N PRO A 294 -34.56 -29.76 -9.96
CA PRO A 294 -35.55 -30.75 -10.34
C PRO A 294 -35.53 -30.99 -11.87
N LYS A 295 -34.47 -31.62 -12.37
CA LYS A 295 -34.41 -32.31 -13.68
C LYS A 295 -33.31 -33.36 -13.48
N TYR A 296 -33.58 -34.63 -13.24
CA TYR A 296 -34.25 -35.57 -14.13
C TYR A 296 -34.94 -36.68 -13.31
N LEU A 297 -36.26 -36.63 -13.25
CA LEU A 297 -37.11 -37.79 -12.97
C LEU A 297 -38.07 -37.84 -14.17
N ASN A 298 -37.89 -38.88 -14.98
CA ASN A 298 -38.70 -39.37 -16.12
C ASN A 298 -37.86 -39.58 -17.39
N ARG A 299 -37.33 -40.81 -17.48
CA ARG A 299 -37.37 -41.60 -18.71
C ARG A 299 -37.83 -43.00 -18.31
N GLU A 300 -39.13 -43.22 -18.45
CA GLU A 300 -39.66 -44.51 -18.89
C GLU A 300 -39.24 -44.73 -20.36
#